data_AF-A0A7V1EQX9-F1
#
_entry.id   AF-A0A7V1EQX9-F1
#
_cell.length_a   1.000
_cell.length_b   1.000
_cell.length_c   1.000
_cell.angle_alpha   90.00
_cell.angle_beta   90.00
_cell.angle_gamma   90.00
#
_symmetry.space_group_name_H-M   'P 1'
#
loop_
_entity.id
_entity.type
_entity.pdbx_description
1 polymer ?
#
loop_
_entity_poly.entity_id
_entity_poly.type
_entity_poly.pdbx_seq_one_letter_code
_entity_poly.pdbx_strand_id
1 'polypeptide(L)' 'TLPSACLEIRPAKTTDSELRRLAEALRALPTPVIGRLHKGGVLLDLRCLEQEADFIAQLSQLSEALL' A
#
# COMPACT_ATOMS: atom_id res chain seq x y z
N THR A 1 -11.43 -16.70 15.54
CA THR A 1 -10.65 -15.91 14.57
C THR A 1 -9.29 -16.55 14.40
N LEU A 2 -8.72 -16.57 13.19
CA LEU A 2 -7.34 -16.99 12.96
C LEU A 2 -6.42 -15.77 13.13
N PRO A 3 -5.30 -15.87 13.86
CA PRO A 3 -4.32 -14.79 13.93
C PRO A 3 -3.77 -14.44 12.55
N SER A 4 -3.63 -13.15 12.25
CA SER A 4 -3.00 -12.67 11.02
C SER A 4 -2.25 -11.37 11.29
N ALA A 5 -1.37 -11.01 10.36
CA ALA A 5 -0.68 -9.73 10.35
C ALA A 5 -0.96 -9.00 9.04
N CYS A 6 -0.77 -7.68 9.05
CA CYS A 6 -0.79 -6.84 7.86
C CYS A 6 0.35 -5.83 7.96
N LEU A 7 0.80 -5.33 6.82
CA LEU A 7 1.72 -4.20 6.76
C LEU A 7 0.90 -2.91 6.84
N GLU A 8 1.19 -2.07 7.82
CA GLU A 8 0.56 -0.76 7.96
C GLU A 8 1.53 0.36 7.59
N ILE A 9 1.12 1.19 6.65
CA ILE A 9 1.86 2.39 6.24
C ILE A 9 1.13 3.61 6.80
N ARG A 10 1.84 4.39 7.62
CA ARG A 10 1.35 5.65 8.20
C ARG A 10 2.19 6.82 7.71
N PRO A 11 1.57 7.96 7.34
CA PRO A 11 2.31 9.18 7.09
C PRO A 11 2.87 9.74 8.41
N ALA A 12 4.01 10.43 8.32
CA ALA A 12 4.63 11.07 9.49
C ALA A 12 3.73 12.18 10.10
N LYS A 13 2.90 12.81 9.27
CA LYS A 13 1.83 13.72 9.69
C LYS A 13 0.52 13.13 9.20
N THR A 14 -0.46 12.98 10.08
CA THR A 14 -1.70 12.31 9.72
C THR A 14 -2.62 13.27 8.96
N THR A 15 -2.50 13.30 7.63
CA THR A 15 -3.49 13.94 6.76
C THR A 15 -4.22 12.90 5.92
N ASP A 16 -5.55 13.01 5.87
CA ASP A 16 -6.40 12.13 5.06
C ASP A 16 -6.05 12.20 3.57
N SER A 17 -5.59 13.37 3.10
CA SER A 17 -5.14 13.60 1.73
C SER A 17 -3.91 12.77 1.37
N GLU A 18 -2.92 12.68 2.26
CA GLU A 18 -1.70 11.89 2.00
C GLU A 18 -2.00 10.38 1.92
N LEU A 19 -2.90 9.90 2.78
CA LEU A 19 -3.36 8.51 2.74
C LEU A 19 -4.11 8.18 1.45
N ARG A 20 -4.96 9.10 0.97
CA ARG A 20 -5.66 8.95 -0.32
C ARG A 20 -4.68 8.96 -1.49
N ARG A 21 -3.73 9.89 -1.50
CA ARG A 21 -2.66 9.96 -2.52
C ARG A 21 -1.85 8.67 -2.56
N LEU A 22 -1.45 8.14 -1.40
CA LEU A 22 -0.74 6.86 -1.33
C LEU A 22 -1.60 5.71 -1.89
N ALA A 23 -2.88 5.65 -1.51
CA ALA A 23 -3.78 4.61 -2.01
C ALA A 23 -4.02 4.71 -3.52
N GLU A 24 -4.04 5.91 -4.09
CA GLU A 24 -4.13 6.15 -5.54
C GLU A 24 -2.83 5.76 -6.25
N ALA A 25 -1.67 6.16 -5.72
CA ALA A 25 -0.37 5.81 -6.26
C ALA A 25 -0.14 4.29 -6.29
N LEU A 26 -0.52 3.58 -5.22
CA LEU A 26 -0.47 2.11 -5.17
C LEU A 26 -1.35 1.45 -6.25
N ARG A 27 -2.51 2.04 -6.56
CA ARG A 27 -3.39 1.55 -7.65
C ARG A 27 -2.86 1.85 -9.04
N ALA A 28 -2.04 2.88 -9.18
CA ALA A 28 -1.46 3.32 -10.45
C ALA A 28 -0.20 2.53 -10.85
N LEU A 29 0.33 1.69 -9.96
CA LEU A 29 1.44 0.80 -10.30
C LEU A 29 1.05 -0.19 -11.42
N PRO A 30 2.02 -0.74 -12.19
CA PRO A 30 1.74 -1.64 -13.31
C PRO A 30 0.81 -2.81 -12.95
N THR A 31 1.00 -3.38 -11.76
CA THR A 31 0.04 -4.31 -11.16
C THR A 31 -0.61 -3.63 -9.95
N PRO A 32 -1.89 -3.23 -10.03
CA PRO A 32 -2.53 -2.44 -8.98
C PRO A 32 -2.45 -3.09 -7.60
N VAL A 33 -1.92 -2.35 -6.62
CA VAL A 33 -1.88 -2.77 -5.22
C VAL A 33 -3.06 -2.16 -4.48
N ILE A 34 -4.00 -2.99 -4.00
CA ILE A 34 -5.21 -2.53 -3.33
C ILE A 34 -5.06 -2.65 -1.81
N GLY A 35 -4.90 -1.50 -1.14
CA GLY A 35 -4.88 -1.41 0.32
C GLY A 35 -6.22 -0.98 0.93
N ARG A 36 -6.38 -1.22 2.24
CA ARG A 36 -7.51 -0.73 3.04
C ARG A 36 -7.11 0.49 3.84
N LEU A 37 -7.87 1.58 3.75
CA LEU A 37 -7.74 2.71 4.68
C LEU A 37 -8.36 2.36 6.03
N HIS A 38 -7.59 2.46 7.11
CA HIS A 38 -8.06 2.21 8.47
C HIS A 38 -7.25 3.01 9.49
N LYS A 39 -7.93 3.72 10.41
CA LYS A 39 -7.31 4.43 11.56
C LYS A 39 -6.03 5.21 11.20
N GLY A 40 -6.09 6.01 10.15
CA GLY A 40 -4.98 6.87 9.72
C GLY A 40 -3.82 6.13 9.05
N GLY A 41 -4.04 4.92 8.53
CA GLY A 41 -3.05 4.14 7.79
C GLY A 41 -3.63 3.42 6.57
N VAL A 42 -2.74 3.02 5.66
CA VAL A 42 -3.04 2.05 4.60
C VAL A 42 -2.58 0.67 5.08
N LEU A 43 -3.50 -0.28 5.13
CA LEU A 43 -3.23 -1.67 5.47
C LEU A 43 -3.12 -2.52 4.21
N LEU A 44 -2.04 -3.30 4.10
CA LEU A 44 -1.82 -4.31 3.06
C LEU A 44 -1.85 -5.70 3.71
N ASP A 45 -2.78 -6.54 3.25
CA ASP A 45 -2.82 -7.95 3.61
C ASP A 45 -2.04 -8.75 2.57
N LEU A 46 -1.01 -9.46 3.01
CA LEU A 46 -0.04 -10.13 2.13
C LEU A 46 -0.18 -11.65 2.15
N ARG A 47 -1.20 -12.21 2.83
CA ARG A 47 -1.31 -13.67 3.02
C ARG A 47 -1.45 -14.46 1.73
N CYS A 48 -1.93 -13.82 0.67
CA CYS A 48 -2.11 -14.43 -0.65
C CYS A 48 -1.21 -13.80 -1.72
N LEU A 49 -0.10 -13.18 -1.32
CA LEU A 49 0.86 -12.65 -2.27
C LEU A 49 1.72 -13.81 -2.81
N GLU A 50 1.52 -14.18 -4.07
CA GLU A 50 2.23 -15.30 -4.70
C GLU A 50 3.41 -14.85 -5.59
N GLN A 51 3.40 -13.60 -6.05
CA GLN A 51 4.43 -13.01 -6.91
C GLN A 51 5.19 -11.92 -6.16
N GLU A 52 5.90 -12.30 -5.08
CA GLU A 52 6.57 -11.34 -4.19
C GLU A 52 7.67 -10.55 -4.90
N ALA A 53 8.41 -11.20 -5.81
CA ALA A 53 9.47 -10.56 -6.57
C ALA A 53 8.92 -9.43 -7.47
N ASP A 54 7.82 -9.69 -8.18
CA ASP A 54 7.18 -8.70 -9.04
C ASP A 54 6.57 -7.57 -8.21
N PHE A 55 5.95 -7.91 -7.07
CA PHE A 55 5.47 -6.93 -6.11
C PHE A 55 6.58 -6.00 -5.65
N ILE A 56 7.73 -6.52 -5.22
CA ILE A 56 8.87 -5.73 -4.76
C ILE A 56 9.45 -4.88 -5.91
N ALA A 57 9.61 -5.46 -7.10
CA ALA A 57 10.20 -4.79 -8.25
C ALA A 57 9.44 -3.52 -8.65
N GLN A 58 8.10 -3.59 -8.68
CA GLN A 58 7.27 -2.44 -9.05
C GLN A 58 7.24 -1.32 -7.99
N LEU A 59 7.58 -1.59 -6.72
CA LEU A 59 7.56 -0.55 -5.68
C LEU A 59 8.56 0.58 -5.93
N SER A 60 9.59 0.36 -6.76
CA SER A 60 10.49 1.42 -7.21
C SER A 60 9.75 2.57 -7.92
N GLN A 61 8.68 2.25 -8.66
CA GLN A 61 7.82 3.19 -9.40
C GLN A 61 6.83 3.93 -8.49
N LEU A 62 6.67 3.49 -7.23
CA LEU A 62 5.76 4.15 -6.30
C LEU A 62 6.20 5.59 -6.00
N SER A 63 7.51 5.85 -6.00
CA SER A 63 8.04 7.20 -5.82
C SER A 63 7.58 8.15 -6.93
N GLU A 64 7.58 7.69 -8.18
CA GLU A 64 7.11 8.44 -9.35
C GLU A 64 5.59 8.65 -9.31
N ALA A 65 4.83 7.62 -8.92
CA ALA A 65 3.37 7.71 -8.76
C ALA A 65 2.94 8.62 -7.59
N LEU A 66 3.87 8.95 -6.69
CA LEU A 66 3.67 9.87 -5.57
C LEU A 66 4.13 11.30 -5.87
N LEU A 67 4.62 11.62 -7.08
CA LEU A 67 4.93 12.98 -7.51
C LEU A 67 3.70 13.66 -8.12
#